data_AF-A0A6C0DFZ2-F1
#
_entry.id   AF-A0A6C0DFZ2-F1
#
_cell.length_a   1.000
_cell.length_b   1.000
_cell.length_c   1.000
_cell.angle_alpha   90.00
_cell.angle_beta   90.00
_cell.angle_gamma   90.00
#
_symmetry.space_group_name_H-M   'P 1'
#
loop_
_entity.id
_entity.type
_entity.pdbx_description
1 polymer ?
#
loop_
_entity_poly.entity_id
_entity_poly.type
_entity_poly.pdbx_seq_one_letter_code
_entity_poly.pdbx_strand_id
1 'polypeptide(L)'
;MNYELQHLHGIPYYTNGGTLYTFELDAGKPGEHCVAIGEYDEKSDCITYFADWRERVQPRLDAFRASLTSQARDARNHVKPQKQRSSTRAPRKSTARTKNPASVASGH
;
A
#
# COMPACT_ATOMS: atom_id res chain seq x y z
N MET A 1 5.16 23.56 15.39
CA MET A 1 5.30 24.44 14.20
C MET A 1 3.90 24.62 13.61
N ASN A 2 3.50 25.84 13.26
CA ASN A 2 2.20 26.10 12.64
C ASN A 2 2.42 26.28 11.15
N TYR A 3 2.01 25.31 10.34
CA TYR A 3 2.14 25.37 8.89
C TYR A 3 0.83 25.84 8.28
N GLU A 4 0.92 26.70 7.28
CA GLU A 4 -0.18 27.08 6.41
C GLU A 4 0.00 26.44 5.04
N LEU A 5 -1.09 25.99 4.42
CA LEU A 5 -1.05 25.46 3.07
C LEU A 5 -1.30 26.61 2.08
N GLN A 6 -0.31 26.94 1.26
CA GLN A 6 -0.41 27.97 0.23
C GLN A 6 -0.15 27.38 -1.16
N HIS A 7 -0.82 27.91 -2.17
CA HIS A 7 -0.62 27.52 -3.56
C HIS A 7 0.15 28.61 -4.29
N LEU A 8 1.45 28.41 -4.45
CA LEU A 8 2.34 29.35 -5.13
C LEU A 8 2.57 28.84 -6.55
N HIS A 9 2.18 29.64 -7.54
CA HIS A 9 2.25 29.28 -8.97
C HIS A 9 1.57 27.94 -9.29
N GLY A 10 0.47 27.62 -8.60
CA GLY A 10 -0.27 26.36 -8.75
C GLY A 10 0.35 25.15 -8.06
N ILE A 11 1.46 25.31 -7.36
CA ILE A 11 2.13 24.25 -6.59
C ILE A 11 1.81 24.43 -5.10
N PRO A 12 1.34 23.39 -4.40
CA PRO A 12 1.08 23.47 -2.97
C PRO A 12 2.39 23.43 -2.17
N TYR A 13 2.54 24.38 -1.25
CA TYR A 13 3.63 24.43 -0.28
C TYR A 13 3.08 24.56 1.13
N TYR A 14 3.79 23.97 2.10
CA TYR A 14 3.63 24.37 3.49
C TYR A 14 4.50 25.60 3.76
N THR A 15 3.90 26.60 4.38
CA THR A 15 4.56 27.87 4.69
C THR A 15 4.54 28.14 6.18
N ASN A 16 5.62 28.73 6.69
CA ASN A 16 5.69 29.25 8.05
C ASN A 16 6.64 30.44 8.07
N GLY A 17 6.12 31.64 8.32
CA GLY A 17 6.91 32.88 8.35
C GLY A 17 7.67 33.17 7.04
N GLY A 18 7.07 32.86 5.89
CA GLY A 18 7.69 33.04 4.56
C GLY A 18 8.64 31.92 4.13
N THR A 19 9.02 31.01 5.03
CA THR A 19 9.78 29.81 4.67
C THR A 19 8.86 28.76 4.04
N LEU A 20 9.32 28.18 2.93
CA LEU A 20 8.67 27.08 2.21
C LEU A 20 9.19 25.73 2.69
N TYR A 21 8.28 24.78 2.86
CA TYR A 21 8.57 23.42 3.30
C TYR A 21 8.03 22.39 2.31
N THR A 22 8.67 21.21 2.28
CA THR A 22 8.15 20.05 1.56
C THR A 22 6.79 19.60 2.09
N PHE A 23 6.01 18.99 1.21
CA PHE A 23 4.69 18.46 1.53
C PHE A 23 4.80 17.03 2.07
N GLU A 24 5.11 16.89 3.36
CA GLU A 24 5.17 15.61 4.06
C GLU A 24 3.95 15.48 4.98
N LEU A 25 3.14 14.45 4.77
CA LEU A 25 1.94 14.21 5.56
C LEU A 25 2.17 13.08 6.57
N ASP A 26 1.81 13.34 7.82
CA ASP A 26 1.60 12.31 8.83
C ASP A 26 0.15 12.36 9.32
N ALA A 27 -0.57 11.25 9.19
CA ALA A 27 -2.01 11.16 9.49
C ALA A 27 -2.87 12.30 8.90
N GLY A 28 -2.53 12.79 7.70
CA GLY A 28 -3.25 13.86 7.01
C GLY A 28 -2.94 15.28 7.50
N LYS A 29 -1.96 15.45 8.37
CA LYS A 29 -1.44 16.73 8.84
C LYS A 29 0.02 16.90 8.40
N PRO A 30 0.55 18.14 8.34
CA PRO A 30 1.98 18.34 8.14
C PRO A 30 2.76 17.54 9.17
N GLY A 31 3.59 16.61 8.71
CA GLY A 31 4.41 15.77 9.59
C GLY A 31 5.60 16.54 10.15
N GLU A 32 6.22 16.01 11.20
CA GLU A 32 7.46 16.54 11.80
C GLU A 32 8.66 16.52 10.83
N HIS A 33 8.48 15.94 9.65
CA HIS A 33 9.50 15.69 8.66
C HIS A 33 9.46 16.66 7.49
N CYS A 34 8.60 17.69 7.55
CA CYS A 34 8.59 18.77 6.57
C CYS A 34 9.98 19.46 6.54
N VAL A 35 10.60 19.49 5.36
CA VAL A 35 11.94 20.01 5.16
C VAL A 35 11.86 21.41 4.59
N ALA A 36 12.57 22.37 5.19
CA ALA A 36 12.65 23.72 4.67
C ALA A 36 13.48 23.74 3.36
N ILE A 37 12.86 24.22 2.27
CA ILE A 37 13.42 24.17 0.91
C ILE A 37 13.68 25.54 0.30
N GLY A 38 13.13 26.61 0.87
CA GLY A 38 13.34 27.96 0.38
C GLY A 38 12.50 28.99 1.10
N GLU A 39 12.45 30.16 0.51
CA GLU A 39 11.67 31.31 0.96
C GLU A 39 10.82 31.84 -0.17
N TYR A 40 9.66 32.39 0.18
CA TYR A 40 8.78 33.09 -0.72
C TYR A 40 8.75 34.58 -0.36
N ASP A 41 9.05 35.41 -1.34
CA ASP A 41 8.94 36.86 -1.25
C ASP A 41 7.61 37.32 -1.88
N GLU A 42 6.66 37.69 -1.03
CA GLU A 42 5.34 38.21 -1.42
C GLU A 42 5.41 39.50 -2.24
N LYS A 43 6.45 40.33 -2.06
CA LYS A 43 6.56 41.62 -2.75
C LYS A 43 6.95 41.45 -4.21
N SER A 44 7.82 40.48 -4.46
CA SER A 44 8.38 40.21 -5.78
C SER A 44 7.69 39.02 -6.46
N ASP A 45 6.75 38.35 -5.78
CA ASP A 45 6.11 37.09 -6.21
C ASP A 45 7.15 36.06 -6.66
N CYS A 46 8.21 35.90 -5.85
CA CYS A 46 9.38 35.10 -6.20
C CYS A 46 9.67 34.03 -5.15
N ILE A 47 9.99 32.82 -5.63
CA ILE A 47 10.50 31.73 -4.79
C ILE A 47 12.01 31.66 -4.92
N THR A 48 12.71 31.70 -3.79
CA THR A 48 14.15 31.45 -3.71
C THR A 48 14.40 30.14 -2.98
N TYR A 49 14.88 29.12 -3.69
CA TYR A 49 15.27 27.86 -3.08
C TYR A 49 16.62 27.97 -2.38
N PHE A 50 16.76 27.33 -1.22
CA PHE A 50 18.06 27.25 -0.53
C PHE A 50 19.05 26.45 -1.37
N ALA A 51 20.31 26.87 -1.44
CA ALA A 51 21.31 26.20 -2.28
C ALA A 51 21.44 24.69 -1.99
N ASP A 52 21.22 24.29 -0.74
CA ASP A 52 21.33 22.92 -0.23
C ASP A 52 19.97 22.18 -0.12
N TRP A 53 18.91 22.71 -0.75
CA TRP A 53 17.57 22.12 -0.61
C TRP A 53 17.51 20.66 -1.07
N ARG A 54 18.30 20.31 -2.10
CA ARG A 54 18.32 18.95 -2.67
C ARG A 54 18.91 17.97 -1.68
N GLU A 55 20.02 18.34 -1.06
CA GLU A 55 20.74 17.57 -0.07
C GLU A 55 19.87 17.32 1.18
N ARG A 56 19.08 18.31 1.58
CA ARG A 56 18.14 18.17 2.71
C ARG A 56 17.00 17.19 2.42
N VAL A 57 16.50 17.18 1.19
CA VAL A 57 15.36 16.33 0.78
C VAL A 57 15.80 14.92 0.40
N GLN A 58 17.04 14.73 -0.05
CA GLN A 58 17.56 13.46 -0.57
C GLN A 58 17.38 12.26 0.39
N PRO A 59 17.71 12.34 1.70
CA PRO A 59 17.52 11.22 2.62
C PRO A 59 16.06 10.75 2.72
N ARG A 60 15.11 11.68 2.62
CA ARG A 60 13.67 11.38 2.67
C ARG A 60 13.20 10.70 1.40
N LEU A 61 13.65 11.18 0.24
CA LEU A 61 13.37 10.53 -1.04
C LEU A 61 13.93 9.10 -1.07
N ASP A 62 15.12 8.89 -0.54
CA ASP A 62 15.73 7.57 -0.49
C ASP A 62 15.00 6.63 0.48
N ALA A 63 14.60 7.13 1.65
CA ALA A 63 13.75 6.37 2.59
C ALA A 63 12.40 5.99 1.96
N PHE A 64 11.77 6.91 1.22
CA PHE A 64 10.52 6.65 0.50
C PHE A 64 10.70 5.61 -0.62
N ARG A 65 11.77 5.72 -1.43
CA ARG A 65 12.08 4.72 -2.47
C ARG A 65 12.37 3.34 -1.88
N ALA A 66 13.05 3.29 -0.74
CA ALA A 66 13.33 2.04 -0.03
C ALA A 66 12.04 1.38 0.49
N SER A 67 11.10 2.18 1.05
CA SER A 67 9.84 1.65 1.56
C SER A 67 8.98 1.02 0.47
N LEU A 68 8.92 1.64 -0.73
CA LEU A 68 8.25 1.07 -1.90
C LEU A 68 8.85 -0.28 -2.32
N THR A 69 10.17 -0.40 -2.26
CA THR A 69 10.87 -1.65 -2.59
C THR A 69 10.59 -2.75 -1.57
N SER A 70 10.45 -2.41 -0.29
CA SER A 70 10.10 -3.36 0.77
C SER A 70 8.66 -3.87 0.61
N GLN A 71 7.71 -2.98 0.32
CA GLN A 71 6.31 -3.38 0.08
C GLN A 71 6.17 -4.33 -1.12
N ALA A 72 6.93 -4.11 -2.19
CA ALA A 72 6.95 -5.01 -3.36
C ALA A 72 7.57 -6.39 -3.05
N ARG A 73 8.33 -6.54 -1.97
CA ARG A 73 8.85 -7.84 -1.51
C ARG A 73 7.83 -8.53 -0.59
N ASP A 74 7.17 -7.81 0.30
CA ASP A 74 6.15 -8.38 1.21
C ASP A 74 4.89 -8.84 0.48
N ALA A 75 4.45 -8.16 -0.58
CA ALA A 75 3.31 -8.59 -1.39
C ALA A 75 3.51 -9.99 -2.03
N ARG A 76 4.75 -10.45 -2.19
CA ARG A 76 5.07 -11.80 -2.69
C ARG A 76 5.04 -12.89 -1.61
N ASN A 77 4.98 -12.50 -0.33
CA ASN A 77 4.96 -13.40 0.82
C ASN A 77 3.55 -13.65 1.39
N HIS A 78 2.48 -13.31 0.66
CA HIS A 78 1.14 -13.78 1.00
C HIS A 78 1.05 -15.30 0.82
N VAL A 79 1.47 -16.04 1.84
CA VAL A 79 1.26 -17.47 2.01
C VAL A 79 -0.24 -17.73 1.89
N LYS A 80 -0.63 -18.47 0.85
CA LYS A 80 -2.02 -18.94 0.68
C LYS A 80 -2.45 -19.67 1.96
N PRO A 81 -3.64 -19.40 2.52
CA PRO A 81 -4.13 -20.18 3.65
C PRO A 81 -4.25 -21.64 3.19
N GLN A 82 -3.46 -22.52 3.81
CA GLN A 82 -3.57 -23.96 3.61
C GLN A 82 -4.93 -24.38 4.18
N LYS A 83 -5.92 -24.60 3.30
CA LYS A 83 -7.24 -25.12 3.70
C LYS A 83 -7.04 -26.40 4.51
N GLN A 84 -7.32 -26.34 5.81
CA GLN A 84 -7.51 -27.53 6.63
C GLN A 84 -8.72 -28.29 6.06
N ARG A 85 -8.47 -29.40 5.37
CA ARG A 85 -9.54 -30.34 4.98
C ARG A 85 -10.04 -31.00 6.26
N SER A 86 -11.13 -30.50 6.82
CA SER A 86 -11.88 -31.21 7.86
C SER A 86 -12.38 -32.53 7.27
N SER A 87 -11.84 -33.65 7.72
CA SER A 87 -12.26 -34.98 7.29
C SER A 87 -13.50 -35.40 8.09
N THR A 88 -14.69 -34.94 7.69
CA THR A 88 -15.94 -35.50 8.23
C THR A 88 -16.38 -36.67 7.35
N ARG A 89 -15.91 -37.88 7.70
CA ARG A 89 -16.33 -39.14 7.07
C ARG A 89 -17.76 -39.47 7.53
N ALA A 90 -18.75 -39.22 6.68
CA ALA A 90 -20.10 -39.76 6.88
C ALA A 90 -20.16 -41.22 6.40
N PRO A 91 -20.64 -42.19 7.21
CA PRO A 91 -20.84 -43.56 6.74
C PRO A 91 -22.09 -43.64 5.86
N ARG A 92 -21.95 -44.05 4.59
CA ARG A 92 -23.07 -44.39 3.72
C ARG A 92 -23.69 -45.72 4.17
N LYS A 93 -24.97 -45.70 4.55
CA LYS A 93 -25.82 -46.90 4.70
C LYS A 93 -25.78 -47.70 3.39
N SER A 94 -25.41 -48.98 3.49
CA SER A 94 -25.52 -49.93 2.37
C SER A 94 -26.98 -50.31 2.17
N THR A 95 -27.55 -50.02 1.01
CA THR A 95 -28.78 -50.68 0.55
C THR A 95 -28.37 -51.99 -0.12
N ALA A 96 -28.67 -53.10 0.56
CA ALA A 96 -28.47 -54.45 0.03
C ALA A 96 -29.32 -54.61 -1.25
N ARG A 97 -28.67 -54.98 -2.34
CA ARG A 97 -29.26 -55.21 -3.66
C ARG A 97 -30.00 -56.56 -3.64
N THR A 98 -31.32 -56.53 -3.68
CA THR A 98 -32.17 -57.72 -3.86
C THR A 98 -31.81 -58.41 -5.18
N LYS A 99 -31.52 -59.71 -5.07
CA LYS A 99 -31.11 -60.61 -6.16
C LYS A 99 -32.38 -61.16 -6.82
N ASN A 100 -32.59 -60.89 -8.11
CA ASN A 100 -33.58 -61.62 -8.92
C ASN A 100 -32.83 -62.42 -10.00
N PRO A 101 -33.11 -63.73 -10.17
CA PRO A 101 -32.48 -64.54 -11.20
C PRO A 101 -33.24 -64.38 -12.53
N ALA A 102 -32.50 -64.18 -13.63
CA ALA A 102 -33.04 -64.33 -14.97
C ALA A 102 -32.46 -65.60 -15.58
N SER A 103 -33.36 -66.56 -15.83
CA SER A 103 -33.15 -67.80 -16.56
C SER A 103 -32.59 -67.54 -17.95
N VAL A 104 -31.58 -68.29 -18.35
CA VAL A 104 -31.15 -68.41 -19.75
C VAL A 104 -31.55 -69.80 -20.25
N ALA A 105 -32.42 -69.80 -21.25
CA ALA A 105 -32.79 -70.98 -22.03
C ALA A 105 -31.98 -71.01 -23.33
N SER A 106 -31.37 -72.17 -23.57
CA SER A 106 -31.06 -72.88 -24.83
C SER A 106 -30.48 -72.17 -26.05
N GLY A 107 -29.42 -72.79 -26.59
CA GLY A 107 -29.30 -73.02 -28.03
C GLY A 107 -27.90 -72.86 -28.63
N HIS A 108 -27.10 -73.94 -28.67
CA HIS A 108 -26.56 -74.55 -29.90
C HIS A 108 -25.72 -75.79 -29.58
#